data_AF-A0A925HWB8-F1
#
_entry.id   AF-A0A925HWB8-F1
#
_cell.length_a   1.000
_cell.length_b   1.000
_cell.length_c   1.000
_cell.angle_alpha   90.00
_cell.angle_beta   90.00
_cell.angle_gamma   90.00
#
_symmetry.space_group_name_H-M   'P 1'
#
loop_
_entity.id
_entity.type
_entity.pdbx_description
1 polymer ?
#
loop_
_entity_poly.entity_id
_entity_poly.type
_entity_poly.pdbx_seq_one_letter_code
_entity_poly.pdbx_strand_id
1 'polypeptide(L)'
;GADGKLQPDPSALLDEPLMVRPTSETIIGAMYAKWVESYRDLPILINQWANVVRWELRTRLFLRTAEFLWQEGHTAHATAEEAREETMKMLGVYADFAQDFMAMPVIKGEKTAGERFPGAVDTYSIEAMMQDRKALQAGTSHFLGQNFAKAQEIKFADKDGQQQYAWTTSWGVSTRLVGALLMTHSDDDGLVLPPRLAPKHIVLLPIYRNDEEKAQVIPYVDSLKKELEAQDYVDGKVRVMVDDRDIRGGEKNWYHIKRGVPLRAEIGPKDIAKNAVFLARRDTGEKKGVDRAELVATIGQRLKEIQDGLFAKALKLREDNTRTIDKLDDFLAWFTPKSEDKPEIHGGFANCHFTEGPEVDELLKKHKVTIRCIPLDQPAEEGKCIFTGKPSVRRAVFGKAY
;
A
#
# COMPACT_ATOMS: atom_id res chain seq x y z
N GLY A 1 18.18 9.05 -38.17
CA GLY A 1 18.91 9.83 -39.19
C GLY A 1 19.60 8.89 -40.13
N ALA A 2 20.20 9.43 -41.20
CA ALA A 2 21.03 8.67 -42.14
C ALA A 2 22.26 8.01 -41.46
N ASP A 3 22.58 8.41 -40.24
CA ASP A 3 23.60 7.89 -39.35
C ASP A 3 23.10 6.78 -38.38
N GLY A 4 21.85 6.33 -38.53
CA GLY A 4 21.25 5.31 -37.68
C GLY A 4 20.84 5.78 -36.28
N LYS A 5 20.99 7.07 -35.95
CA LYS A 5 20.57 7.61 -34.65
C LYS A 5 19.08 7.93 -34.64
N LEU A 6 18.40 7.62 -33.55
CA LEU A 6 17.04 8.10 -33.28
C LEU A 6 17.08 9.63 -33.15
N GLN A 7 16.32 10.31 -34.01
CA GLN A 7 16.11 11.74 -33.95
C GLN A 7 14.62 12.01 -34.22
N PRO A 8 13.98 12.92 -33.49
CA PRO A 8 12.61 13.35 -33.81
C PRO A 8 12.56 13.84 -35.26
N ASP A 9 11.49 13.52 -35.98
CA ASP A 9 11.27 14.07 -37.32
C ASP A 9 11.06 15.59 -37.18
N PRO A 10 11.92 16.44 -37.77
CA PRO A 10 11.80 17.89 -37.66
C PRO A 10 10.46 18.42 -38.18
N SER A 11 9.84 17.71 -39.14
CA SER A 11 8.52 18.06 -39.67
C SER A 11 7.36 17.66 -38.76
N ALA A 12 7.61 16.84 -37.74
CA ALA A 12 6.63 16.41 -36.74
C ALA A 12 6.71 17.21 -35.42
N LEU A 13 7.47 18.31 -35.39
CA LEU A 13 7.48 19.22 -34.25
C LEU A 13 6.09 19.87 -34.12
N LEU A 14 5.48 19.73 -32.95
CA LEU A 14 4.18 20.34 -32.67
C LEU A 14 4.31 21.86 -32.56
N ASP A 15 3.30 22.59 -33.07
CA ASP A 15 3.22 24.05 -32.95
C ASP A 15 3.22 24.50 -31.48
N GLU A 16 2.57 23.71 -30.62
CA GLU A 16 2.56 23.89 -29.17
C GLU A 16 3.11 22.65 -28.45
N PRO A 17 4.00 22.82 -27.46
CA PRO A 17 4.52 21.69 -26.69
C PRO A 17 3.40 21.06 -25.85
N LEU A 18 3.18 19.76 -26.03
CA LEU A 18 2.26 18.99 -25.19
C LEU A 18 3.01 18.42 -23.98
N MET A 19 2.39 18.53 -22.82
CA MET A 19 2.90 17.98 -21.56
C MET A 19 2.21 16.66 -21.26
N VAL A 20 2.99 15.60 -21.03
CA VAL A 20 2.44 14.35 -20.49
C VAL A 20 2.00 14.63 -19.05
N ARG A 21 0.78 14.22 -18.70
CA ARG A 21 0.16 14.54 -17.41
C ARG A 21 1.02 14.02 -16.23
N PRO A 22 1.50 14.89 -15.33
CA PRO A 22 2.12 14.48 -14.06
C PRO A 22 1.05 14.22 -12.98
N THR A 23 -0.19 14.64 -13.27
CA THR A 23 -1.42 14.52 -12.49
C THR A 23 -2.59 15.12 -13.32
N SER A 24 -3.85 14.90 -12.96
CA SER A 24 -5.00 15.35 -13.76
C SER A 24 -5.79 16.56 -13.23
N GLU A 25 -5.37 17.25 -12.17
CA GLU A 25 -6.10 18.38 -11.56
C GLU A 25 -6.43 19.48 -12.57
N THR A 26 -5.50 19.86 -13.46
CA THR A 26 -5.74 20.92 -14.45
C THR A 26 -6.73 20.49 -15.53
N ILE A 27 -6.65 19.23 -15.97
CA ILE A 27 -7.55 18.67 -16.99
C ILE A 27 -8.96 18.52 -16.40
N ILE A 28 -9.07 17.94 -15.21
CA ILE A 28 -10.34 17.70 -14.54
C ILE A 28 -10.97 19.02 -14.08
N GLY A 29 -10.19 19.94 -13.52
CA GLY A 29 -10.66 21.25 -13.09
C GLY A 29 -11.29 22.04 -14.24
N ALA A 30 -10.64 22.06 -15.41
CA ALA A 30 -11.17 22.71 -16.61
C ALA A 30 -12.49 22.10 -17.10
N MET A 31 -12.72 20.80 -16.87
CA MET A 31 -13.99 20.15 -17.19
C MET A 31 -15.06 20.43 -16.12
N TYR A 32 -14.69 20.43 -14.84
CA TYR A 32 -15.61 20.75 -13.74
C TYR A 32 -16.16 22.17 -13.84
N ALA A 33 -15.33 23.14 -14.24
CA ALA A 33 -15.79 24.51 -14.48
C ALA A 33 -16.83 24.62 -15.62
N LYS A 34 -16.92 23.63 -16.50
CA LYS A 34 -17.93 23.55 -17.57
C LYS A 34 -19.15 22.71 -17.19
N TRP A 35 -18.99 21.75 -16.30
CA TRP A 35 -20.05 20.80 -15.93
C TRP A 35 -20.87 21.27 -14.72
N VAL A 36 -20.25 22.03 -13.82
CA VAL A 36 -20.88 22.52 -12.61
C VAL A 36 -21.47 23.91 -12.89
N GLU A 37 -22.79 24.03 -12.82
CA GLU A 37 -23.49 25.32 -12.95
C GLU A 37 -24.44 25.58 -11.77
N SER A 38 -24.99 24.53 -11.16
CA SER A 38 -25.96 24.58 -10.06
C SER A 38 -25.58 23.64 -8.91
N TYR A 39 -26.08 23.92 -7.71
CA TYR A 39 -25.97 23.02 -6.56
C TYR A 39 -26.52 21.61 -6.85
N ARG A 40 -27.38 21.46 -7.87
CA ARG A 40 -27.95 20.18 -8.31
C ARG A 40 -26.96 19.29 -9.07
N ASP A 41 -25.89 19.87 -9.58
CA ASP A 41 -24.83 19.13 -10.27
C ASP A 41 -23.84 18.53 -9.27
N LEU A 42 -23.95 18.89 -7.99
CA LEU A 42 -23.07 18.48 -6.90
C LEU A 42 -23.75 17.44 -5.99
N PRO A 43 -22.98 16.49 -5.42
CA PRO A 43 -21.54 16.33 -5.60
C PRO A 43 -21.17 15.64 -6.92
N ILE A 44 -20.06 16.05 -7.53
CA ILE A 44 -19.40 15.29 -8.59
C ILE A 44 -18.30 14.44 -7.97
N LEU A 45 -18.36 13.12 -8.18
CA LEU A 45 -17.40 12.14 -7.66
C LEU A 45 -16.78 11.36 -8.82
N ILE A 46 -15.59 11.77 -9.29
CA ILE A 46 -14.91 11.07 -10.40
C ILE A 46 -13.65 10.37 -9.90
N ASN A 47 -13.47 9.15 -10.38
CA ASN A 47 -12.28 8.34 -10.19
C ASN A 47 -11.75 7.89 -11.56
N GLN A 48 -10.43 7.83 -11.70
CA GLN A 48 -9.80 7.20 -12.86
C GLN A 48 -8.62 6.31 -12.47
N TRP A 49 -8.39 5.28 -13.28
CA TRP A 49 -7.21 4.41 -13.24
C TRP A 49 -6.39 4.67 -14.50
N ALA A 50 -5.16 5.14 -14.34
CA ALA A 50 -4.30 5.45 -15.48
C ALA A 50 -2.82 5.54 -15.07
N ASN A 51 -1.94 5.60 -16.07
CA ASN A 51 -0.51 5.81 -15.88
C ASN A 51 -0.19 7.31 -15.78
N VAL A 52 0.77 7.67 -14.93
CA VAL A 52 1.29 9.03 -14.79
C VAL A 52 2.79 9.04 -15.01
N VAL A 53 3.27 10.11 -15.64
CA VAL A 53 4.69 10.31 -15.90
C VAL A 53 5.21 11.49 -15.09
N ARG A 54 6.21 11.24 -14.25
CA ARG A 54 7.00 12.26 -13.52
C ARG A 54 8.46 11.96 -13.79
N TRP A 55 9.22 12.91 -14.31
CA TRP A 55 10.60 12.66 -14.70
C TRP A 55 11.54 12.52 -13.50
N GLU A 56 11.57 11.32 -12.91
CA GLU A 56 12.27 11.03 -11.67
C GLU A 56 13.75 10.68 -11.91
N LEU A 57 14.65 11.48 -11.32
CA LEU A 57 16.10 11.32 -11.50
C LEU A 57 16.67 10.04 -10.87
N ARG A 58 15.99 9.48 -9.85
CA ARG A 58 16.40 8.26 -9.15
C ARG A 58 15.20 7.37 -8.94
N THR A 59 15.15 6.27 -9.68
CA THR A 59 14.05 5.31 -9.62
C THR A 59 14.36 4.19 -8.62
N ARG A 60 13.29 3.69 -8.00
CA ARG A 60 13.26 2.51 -7.16
C ARG A 60 11.97 1.77 -7.49
N LEU A 61 12.09 0.55 -8.02
CA LEU A 61 10.96 -0.20 -8.56
C LEU A 61 9.77 -0.21 -7.59
N PHE A 62 8.57 0.04 -8.13
CA PHE A 62 7.31 0.30 -7.43
C PHE A 62 7.28 1.55 -6.56
N LEU A 63 8.29 1.82 -5.73
CA LEU A 63 8.25 2.92 -4.77
C LEU A 63 8.33 4.30 -5.43
N ARG A 64 9.14 4.44 -6.48
CA ARG A 64 9.35 5.69 -7.22
C ARG A 64 9.85 5.37 -8.63
N THR A 65 8.99 5.51 -9.63
CA THR A 65 9.34 5.25 -11.04
C THR A 65 8.96 6.45 -11.90
N ALA A 66 9.59 6.59 -13.06
CA ALA A 66 9.29 7.70 -13.95
C ALA A 66 7.88 7.61 -14.54
N GLU A 67 7.43 6.38 -14.80
CA GLU A 67 6.03 6.05 -15.10
C GLU A 67 5.50 5.12 -14.02
N PHE A 68 4.29 5.37 -13.53
CA PHE A 68 3.61 4.48 -12.59
C PHE A 68 2.11 4.45 -12.83
N LEU A 69 1.51 3.30 -12.56
CA LEU A 69 0.06 3.16 -12.56
C LEU A 69 -0.48 3.69 -11.24
N TRP A 70 -1.54 4.49 -11.32
CA TRP A 70 -2.21 4.99 -10.13
C TRP A 70 -3.72 5.05 -10.30
N GLN A 71 -4.35 5.21 -9.16
CA GLN A 71 -5.73 5.62 -9.04
C GLN A 71 -5.71 7.04 -8.51
N GLU A 72 -6.46 7.93 -9.15
CA GLU A 72 -6.73 9.27 -8.64
C GLU A 72 -8.22 9.57 -8.68
N GLY A 73 -8.73 10.15 -7.60
CA GLY A 73 -10.10 10.63 -7.49
C GLY A 73 -10.10 12.12 -7.27
N HIS A 74 -11.08 12.80 -7.88
CA HIS A 74 -11.24 14.24 -7.83
C HIS A 74 -12.72 14.55 -7.68
N THR A 75 -13.07 15.34 -6.67
CA THR A 75 -14.48 15.59 -6.34
C THR A 75 -14.76 17.08 -6.17
N ALA A 76 -16.01 17.46 -6.39
CA ALA A 76 -16.52 18.80 -6.11
C ALA A 76 -17.82 18.69 -5.32
N HIS A 77 -17.97 19.50 -4.28
CA HIS A 77 -19.07 19.46 -3.32
C HIS A 77 -19.64 20.85 -3.08
N ALA A 78 -20.91 20.91 -2.66
CA ALA A 78 -21.57 22.18 -2.36
C ALA A 78 -21.11 22.75 -1.01
N THR A 79 -20.75 21.89 -0.07
CA THR A 79 -20.36 22.27 1.30
C THR A 79 -18.97 21.76 1.70
N ALA A 80 -18.37 22.41 2.69
CA ALA A 80 -17.07 21.99 3.22
C ALA A 80 -17.17 20.69 4.01
N GLU A 81 -18.32 20.45 4.63
CA GLU A 81 -18.64 19.27 5.43
C GLU A 81 -18.66 18.01 4.55
N GLU A 82 -19.39 18.04 3.42
CA GLU A 82 -19.41 16.94 2.45
C GLU A 82 -18.02 16.64 1.89
N ALA A 83 -17.24 17.68 1.58
CA ALA A 83 -15.88 17.51 1.10
C ALA A 83 -14.95 16.89 2.15
N ARG A 84 -15.07 17.26 3.43
CA ARG A 84 -14.31 16.63 4.51
C ARG A 84 -14.74 15.20 4.75
N GLU A 85 -16.05 14.90 4.68
CA GLU A 85 -16.57 13.54 4.79
C GLU A 85 -15.98 12.64 3.70
N GLU A 86 -16.00 13.08 2.45
CA GLU A 86 -15.43 12.31 1.33
C GLU A 86 -13.90 12.14 1.47
N THR A 87 -13.20 13.18 1.93
CA THR A 87 -11.75 13.12 2.23
C THR A 87 -11.45 12.02 3.27
N MET A 88 -12.22 11.98 4.36
CA MET A 88 -12.04 11.01 5.44
C MET A 88 -12.47 9.60 5.05
N LYS A 89 -13.56 9.47 4.28
CA LYS A 89 -14.02 8.21 3.71
C LYS A 89 -12.94 7.57 2.84
N MET A 90 -12.33 8.33 1.94
CA MET A 90 -11.29 7.78 1.06
C MET A 90 -9.99 7.45 1.79
N LEU A 91 -9.62 8.21 2.83
CA LEU A 91 -8.55 7.82 3.74
C LEU A 91 -8.85 6.46 4.40
N GLY A 92 -10.10 6.26 4.83
CA GLY A 92 -10.60 4.99 5.39
C GLY A 92 -10.48 3.83 4.40
N VAL A 93 -10.98 4.00 3.17
CA VAL A 93 -10.88 2.99 2.11
C VAL A 93 -9.44 2.55 1.87
N TYR A 94 -8.49 3.48 1.86
CA TYR A 94 -7.07 3.13 1.73
C TYR A 94 -6.50 2.42 2.95
N ALA A 95 -6.89 2.82 4.16
CA ALA A 95 -6.49 2.15 5.38
C ALA A 95 -7.02 0.71 5.42
N ASP A 96 -8.29 0.50 5.07
CA ASP A 96 -8.95 -0.81 5.03
C ASP A 96 -8.27 -1.70 3.98
N PHE A 97 -7.96 -1.18 2.80
CA PHE A 97 -7.21 -1.94 1.80
C PHE A 97 -5.80 -2.35 2.30
N ALA A 98 -5.07 -1.41 2.90
CA ALA A 98 -3.74 -1.69 3.44
C ALA A 98 -3.78 -2.73 4.58
N GLN A 99 -4.71 -2.61 5.52
CA GLN A 99 -4.76 -3.51 6.67
C GLN A 99 -5.41 -4.85 6.31
N ASP A 100 -6.58 -4.83 5.68
CA ASP A 100 -7.40 -6.02 5.55
C ASP A 100 -7.02 -6.86 4.34
N PHE A 101 -6.52 -6.25 3.25
CA PHE A 101 -6.09 -6.99 2.06
C PHE A 101 -4.58 -7.21 2.04
N MET A 102 -3.80 -6.16 2.28
CA MET A 102 -2.34 -6.24 2.26
C MET A 102 -1.74 -6.75 3.58
N ALA A 103 -2.53 -6.97 4.63
CA ALA A 103 -2.03 -7.34 5.96
C ALA A 103 -0.94 -6.37 6.46
N MET A 104 -1.05 -5.09 6.11
CA MET A 104 -0.03 -4.06 6.36
C MET A 104 -0.60 -2.99 7.31
N PRO A 105 -0.12 -2.92 8.56
CA PRO A 105 -0.61 -1.94 9.53
C PRO A 105 -0.19 -0.52 9.14
N VAL A 106 -1.11 0.42 9.26
CA VAL A 106 -0.89 1.83 8.91
C VAL A 106 -1.35 2.76 10.03
N ILE A 107 -0.74 3.95 10.09
CA ILE A 107 -1.21 5.05 10.93
C ILE A 107 -1.92 6.05 10.02
N LYS A 108 -3.21 6.31 10.29
CA LYS A 108 -3.95 7.42 9.67
C LYS A 108 -3.57 8.72 10.38
N GLY A 109 -3.21 9.74 9.62
CA GLY A 109 -2.85 11.03 10.21
C GLY A 109 -2.88 12.20 9.24
N GLU A 110 -2.94 13.39 9.82
CA GLU A 110 -2.85 14.67 9.12
C GLU A 110 -1.38 15.02 8.83
N LYS A 111 -1.07 15.58 7.67
CA LYS A 111 0.25 16.15 7.38
C LYS A 111 0.37 17.53 8.01
N THR A 112 1.58 17.88 8.45
CA THR A 112 1.92 19.26 8.84
C THR A 112 1.81 20.19 7.64
N ALA A 113 1.74 21.50 7.89
CA ALA A 113 1.60 22.49 6.82
C ALA A 113 2.80 22.47 5.84
N GLY A 114 3.99 22.08 6.31
CA GLY A 114 5.18 21.89 5.47
C GLY A 114 5.16 20.63 4.59
N GLU A 115 4.40 19.60 4.97
CA GLU A 115 4.35 18.30 4.27
C GLU A 115 3.01 18.04 3.55
N ARG A 116 2.01 18.91 3.72
CA ARG A 116 0.73 18.81 3.02
C ARG A 116 0.89 19.13 1.54
N PHE A 117 -0.05 18.65 0.73
CA PHE A 117 -0.06 18.97 -0.70
C PHE A 117 -0.18 20.48 -0.94
N PRO A 118 0.66 21.08 -1.80
CA PRO A 118 0.56 22.49 -2.12
C PRO A 118 -0.84 22.85 -2.65
N GLY A 119 -1.47 23.82 -1.99
CA GLY A 119 -2.83 24.25 -2.32
C GLY A 119 -3.95 23.49 -1.58
N ALA A 120 -3.63 22.43 -0.83
CA ALA A 120 -4.61 21.81 0.07
C ALA A 120 -4.80 22.63 1.35
N VAL A 121 -6.03 22.59 1.90
CA VAL A 121 -6.29 23.05 3.27
C VAL A 121 -5.74 22.00 4.22
N ASP A 122 -6.17 20.75 4.07
CA ASP A 122 -5.70 19.63 4.88
C ASP A 122 -5.25 18.48 3.96
N THR A 123 -4.21 17.76 4.37
CA THR A 123 -3.79 16.52 3.72
C THR A 123 -3.71 15.43 4.75
N TYR A 124 -4.35 14.31 4.47
CA TYR A 124 -4.30 13.12 5.29
C TYR A 124 -3.55 12.02 4.55
N SER A 125 -2.84 11.19 5.29
CA SER A 125 -2.15 10.03 4.75
C SER A 125 -2.29 8.81 5.64
N ILE A 126 -2.02 7.65 5.02
CA ILE A 126 -1.73 6.41 5.73
C ILE A 126 -0.22 6.15 5.69
N GLU A 127 0.41 6.04 6.85
CA GLU A 127 1.85 5.82 7.00
C GLU A 127 2.13 4.40 7.49
N ALA A 128 2.86 3.62 6.69
CA ALA A 128 3.28 2.25 7.01
C ALA A 128 4.75 2.22 7.44
N MET A 129 5.13 1.24 8.28
CA MET A 129 6.53 0.94 8.58
C MET A 129 6.96 -0.32 7.82
N MET A 130 8.06 -0.22 7.07
CA MET A 130 8.64 -1.34 6.33
C MET A 130 9.60 -2.14 7.21
N GLN A 131 10.05 -3.33 6.77
CA GLN A 131 10.97 -4.19 7.54
C GLN A 131 12.31 -3.51 7.89
N ASP A 132 12.76 -2.54 7.08
CA ASP A 132 13.95 -1.71 7.37
C ASP A 132 13.66 -0.51 8.28
N ARG A 133 12.49 -0.50 8.93
CA ARG A 133 11.98 0.50 9.89
C ARG A 133 11.74 1.90 9.33
N LYS A 134 11.86 2.08 8.02
CA LYS A 134 11.52 3.34 7.36
C LYS A 134 10.02 3.46 7.11
N ALA A 135 9.55 4.70 7.16
CA ALA A 135 8.19 5.09 6.86
C ALA A 135 7.94 5.09 5.35
N LEU A 136 6.77 4.60 4.94
CA LEU A 136 6.27 4.72 3.59
C LEU A 136 4.85 5.31 3.62
N GLN A 137 4.66 6.43 2.94
CA GLN A 137 3.31 6.95 2.68
C GLN A 137 2.61 6.03 1.67
N ALA A 138 1.62 5.27 2.16
CA ALA A 138 0.93 4.24 1.39
C ALA A 138 -0.28 4.77 0.62
N GLY A 139 -0.79 5.96 0.97
CA GLY A 139 -1.93 6.61 0.32
C GLY A 139 -2.12 8.02 0.84
N THR A 140 -2.90 8.82 0.12
CA THR A 140 -3.14 10.23 0.44
C THR A 140 -4.56 10.65 0.10
N SER A 141 -5.14 11.51 0.93
CA SER A 141 -6.47 12.10 0.73
C SER A 141 -6.43 13.57 1.15
N HIS A 142 -6.86 14.45 0.27
CA HIS A 142 -6.68 15.90 0.39
C HIS A 142 -8.03 16.60 0.45
N PHE A 143 -8.23 17.39 1.50
CA PHE A 143 -9.25 18.42 1.49
C PHE A 143 -8.65 19.68 0.87
N LEU A 144 -9.00 19.95 -0.37
CA LEU A 144 -8.43 21.05 -1.15
C LEU A 144 -9.08 22.40 -0.83
N GLY A 145 -10.21 22.38 -0.10
CA GLY A 145 -11.00 23.56 0.17
C GLY A 145 -11.53 24.16 -1.13
N GLN A 146 -11.42 25.49 -1.26
CA GLN A 146 -11.83 26.21 -2.48
C GLN A 146 -10.63 26.71 -3.30
N ASN A 147 -9.39 26.37 -2.94
CA ASN A 147 -8.20 26.92 -3.61
C ASN A 147 -8.16 26.52 -5.09
N PHE A 148 -8.42 25.24 -5.38
CA PHE A 148 -8.48 24.72 -6.74
C PHE A 148 -9.71 25.22 -7.50
N ALA A 149 -10.88 25.28 -6.84
CA ALA A 149 -12.08 25.82 -7.44
C ALA A 149 -11.92 27.29 -7.86
N LYS A 150 -11.23 28.11 -7.06
CA LYS A 150 -10.90 29.50 -7.41
C LYS A 150 -9.91 29.57 -8.58
N ALA A 151 -8.87 28.74 -8.58
CA ALA A 151 -7.89 28.74 -9.66
C ALA A 151 -8.46 28.27 -11.02
N GLN A 152 -9.44 27.38 -11.00
CA GLN A 152 -10.06 26.78 -12.20
C GLN A 152 -11.45 27.36 -12.50
N GLU A 153 -11.94 28.32 -11.71
CA GLU A 153 -13.27 28.92 -11.83
C GLU A 153 -14.44 27.91 -11.78
N ILE A 154 -14.35 26.94 -10.86
CA ILE A 154 -15.42 25.96 -10.59
C ILE A 154 -16.45 26.60 -9.66
N LYS A 155 -17.50 27.17 -10.25
CA LYS A 155 -18.57 27.89 -9.55
C LYS A 155 -19.92 27.20 -9.74
N PHE A 156 -20.83 27.43 -8.81
CA PHE A 156 -22.22 26.95 -8.91
C PHE A 156 -23.19 27.96 -8.32
N ALA A 157 -24.43 27.99 -8.82
CA ALA A 157 -25.53 28.68 -8.17
C ALA A 157 -26.08 27.84 -7.01
N ASP A 158 -26.05 28.38 -5.79
CA ASP A 158 -26.64 27.75 -4.61
C ASP A 158 -28.18 27.78 -4.64
N LYS A 159 -28.81 27.25 -3.58
CA LYS A 159 -30.29 27.18 -3.48
C LYS A 159 -30.96 28.55 -3.49
N ASP A 160 -30.23 29.59 -3.10
CA ASP A 160 -30.70 30.98 -3.07
C ASP A 160 -30.34 31.74 -4.37
N GLY A 161 -29.74 31.04 -5.33
CA GLY A 161 -29.31 31.59 -6.61
C GLY A 161 -28.01 32.40 -6.54
N GLN A 162 -27.29 32.38 -5.42
CA GLN A 162 -26.01 33.06 -5.30
C GLN A 162 -24.88 32.21 -5.87
N GLN A 163 -23.90 32.85 -6.49
CA GLN A 163 -22.73 32.18 -7.04
C GLN A 163 -21.74 31.84 -5.92
N GLN A 164 -21.42 30.56 -5.79
CA GLN A 164 -20.47 30.01 -4.82
C GLN A 164 -19.34 29.26 -5.53
N TYR A 165 -18.17 29.15 -4.90
CA TYR A 165 -17.11 28.25 -5.34
C TYR A 165 -17.30 26.85 -4.75
N ALA A 166 -17.10 25.81 -5.56
CA ALA A 166 -17.19 24.43 -5.09
C ALA A 166 -16.08 24.08 -4.07
N TRP A 167 -16.38 23.16 -3.17
CA TRP A 167 -15.41 22.59 -2.24
C TRP A 167 -14.83 21.31 -2.84
N THR A 168 -13.52 21.24 -3.05
CA THR A 168 -12.90 20.14 -3.78
C THR A 168 -12.09 19.21 -2.89
N THR A 169 -11.97 17.96 -3.35
CA THR A 169 -11.08 16.96 -2.76
C THR A 169 -10.30 16.25 -3.86
N SER A 170 -9.14 15.72 -3.50
CA SER A 170 -8.45 14.74 -4.33
C SER A 170 -7.82 13.66 -3.48
N TRP A 171 -7.68 12.45 -4.02
CA TRP A 171 -7.13 11.30 -3.31
C TRP A 171 -6.46 10.34 -4.27
N GLY A 172 -5.43 9.65 -3.82
CA GLY A 172 -4.70 8.73 -4.70
C GLY A 172 -3.85 7.69 -3.99
N VAL A 173 -3.71 6.55 -4.69
CA VAL A 173 -2.75 5.47 -4.40
C VAL A 173 -2.13 5.00 -5.71
N SER A 174 -0.93 4.45 -5.64
CA SER A 174 -0.22 3.94 -6.83
C SER A 174 0.30 2.52 -6.62
N THR A 175 0.94 1.98 -7.66
CA THR A 175 1.69 0.71 -7.56
C THR A 175 2.82 0.72 -6.53
N ARG A 176 3.10 1.85 -5.87
CA ARG A 176 3.85 1.91 -4.62
C ARG A 176 3.33 0.92 -3.57
N LEU A 177 2.02 0.66 -3.54
CA LEU A 177 1.42 -0.35 -2.66
C LEU A 177 1.95 -1.77 -2.94
N VAL A 178 2.28 -2.10 -4.19
CA VAL A 178 2.94 -3.38 -4.50
C VAL A 178 4.30 -3.43 -3.83
N GLY A 179 5.12 -2.38 -3.97
CA GLY A 179 6.40 -2.28 -3.27
C GLY A 179 6.26 -2.37 -1.75
N ALA A 180 5.23 -1.72 -1.19
CA ALA A 180 4.92 -1.76 0.23
C ALA A 180 4.59 -3.17 0.71
N LEU A 181 3.75 -3.91 -0.02
CA LEU A 181 3.41 -5.31 0.25
C LEU A 181 4.68 -6.17 0.33
N LEU A 182 5.55 -6.03 -0.66
CA LEU A 182 6.79 -6.80 -0.76
C LEU A 182 7.71 -6.54 0.43
N MET A 183 7.95 -5.27 0.75
CA MET A 183 8.85 -4.85 1.84
C MET A 183 8.24 -5.02 3.25
N THR A 184 6.96 -5.39 3.34
CA THR A 184 6.32 -5.73 4.61
C THR A 184 6.49 -7.21 4.93
N HIS A 185 6.32 -8.08 3.93
CA HIS A 185 6.12 -9.53 4.18
C HIS A 185 7.24 -10.44 3.68
N SER A 186 7.95 -10.06 2.61
CA SER A 186 8.92 -10.95 1.96
C SER A 186 10.07 -11.32 2.90
N ASP A 187 10.74 -12.42 2.59
CA ASP A 187 11.91 -12.91 3.31
C ASP A 187 13.03 -13.32 2.34
N ASP A 188 14.10 -13.91 2.86
CA ASP A 188 15.28 -14.31 2.09
C ASP A 188 14.97 -15.37 1.01
N ASP A 189 13.86 -16.11 1.14
CA ASP A 189 13.42 -17.13 0.20
C ASP A 189 12.50 -16.57 -0.91
N GLY A 190 12.04 -15.33 -0.77
CA GLY A 190 11.29 -14.58 -1.78
C GLY A 190 9.96 -14.03 -1.28
N LEU A 191 8.94 -14.03 -2.15
CA LEU A 191 7.65 -13.43 -1.84
C LEU A 191 6.94 -14.18 -0.70
N VAL A 192 6.25 -13.44 0.16
CA VAL A 192 5.26 -13.93 1.12
C VAL A 192 4.00 -13.12 0.90
N LEU A 193 2.95 -13.73 0.34
CA LEU A 193 1.75 -13.00 -0.07
C LEU A 193 0.60 -13.23 0.92
N PRO A 194 -0.06 -12.18 1.39
CA PRO A 194 -1.33 -12.31 2.09
C PRO A 194 -2.36 -13.03 1.21
N PRO A 195 -3.08 -14.04 1.73
CA PRO A 195 -3.99 -14.84 0.91
C PRO A 195 -5.06 -14.02 0.16
N ARG A 196 -5.52 -12.88 0.68
CA ARG A 196 -6.47 -12.02 -0.06
C ARG A 196 -5.91 -11.45 -1.36
N LEU A 197 -4.59 -11.30 -1.48
CA LEU A 197 -3.91 -10.80 -2.68
C LEU A 197 -3.13 -11.87 -3.44
N ALA A 198 -2.94 -13.07 -2.87
CA ALA A 198 -2.22 -14.14 -3.53
C ALA A 198 -2.96 -14.62 -4.79
N PRO A 199 -2.33 -14.64 -5.99
CA PRO A 199 -3.00 -15.09 -7.22
C PRO A 199 -3.55 -16.52 -7.11
N LYS A 200 -2.88 -17.37 -6.32
CA LYS A 200 -3.30 -18.72 -5.96
C LYS A 200 -3.13 -18.88 -4.45
N HIS A 201 -4.10 -19.50 -3.80
CA HIS A 201 -4.05 -19.76 -2.36
C HIS A 201 -3.25 -21.02 -2.03
N ILE A 202 -3.44 -22.06 -2.84
CA ILE A 202 -2.80 -23.36 -2.68
C ILE A 202 -2.35 -23.90 -4.03
N VAL A 203 -1.15 -24.50 -4.06
CA VAL A 203 -0.68 -25.31 -5.18
C VAL A 203 -0.59 -26.78 -4.77
N LEU A 204 -1.14 -27.65 -5.61
CA LEU A 204 -1.06 -29.11 -5.50
C LEU A 204 0.13 -29.60 -6.34
N LEU A 205 1.03 -30.34 -5.70
CA LEU A 205 2.27 -30.84 -6.26
C LEU A 205 2.21 -32.36 -6.33
N PRO A 206 1.76 -32.94 -7.47
CA PRO A 206 1.79 -34.39 -7.66
C PRO A 206 3.23 -34.92 -7.69
N ILE A 207 3.47 -36.01 -6.96
CA ILE A 207 4.75 -36.72 -6.86
C ILE A 207 4.54 -38.18 -7.28
N TYR A 208 5.15 -38.56 -8.40
CA TYR A 208 5.15 -39.92 -8.94
C TYR A 208 6.45 -40.19 -9.69
N ARG A 209 6.82 -41.46 -9.87
CA ARG A 209 8.07 -41.90 -10.51
C ARG A 209 7.87 -42.63 -11.83
N ASN A 210 6.67 -43.15 -12.07
CA ASN A 210 6.31 -43.93 -13.25
C ASN A 210 4.83 -43.70 -13.61
N ASP A 211 4.40 -44.28 -14.73
CA ASP A 211 3.04 -44.10 -15.25
C ASP A 211 1.96 -44.74 -14.36
N GLU A 212 2.30 -45.80 -13.62
CA GLU A 212 1.38 -46.46 -12.68
C GLU A 212 1.05 -45.56 -11.49
N GLU A 213 2.07 -44.99 -10.84
CA GLU A 213 1.89 -44.01 -9.77
C GLU A 213 1.20 -42.75 -10.30
N LYS A 214 1.52 -42.31 -11.53
CA LYS A 214 0.86 -41.17 -12.16
C LYS A 214 -0.64 -41.40 -12.34
N ALA A 215 -1.02 -42.58 -12.82
CA ALA A 215 -2.41 -42.98 -13.00
C ALA A 215 -3.19 -43.03 -11.66
N GLN A 216 -2.51 -43.23 -10.53
CA GLN A 216 -3.10 -43.13 -9.20
C GLN A 216 -3.17 -41.68 -8.69
N VAL A 217 -2.10 -40.90 -8.87
CA VAL A 217 -1.94 -39.58 -8.25
C VAL A 217 -2.79 -38.51 -8.93
N ILE A 218 -2.81 -38.48 -10.26
CA ILE A 218 -3.50 -37.41 -11.00
C ILE A 218 -5.01 -37.38 -10.70
N PRO A 219 -5.76 -38.51 -10.71
CA PRO A 219 -7.17 -38.49 -10.35
C PRO A 219 -7.45 -38.01 -8.93
N TYR A 220 -6.57 -38.36 -7.97
CA TYR A 220 -6.69 -37.90 -6.59
C TYR A 220 -6.51 -36.38 -6.49
N VAL A 221 -5.49 -35.83 -7.18
CA VAL A 221 -5.23 -34.39 -7.25
C VAL A 221 -6.37 -33.64 -7.91
N ASP A 222 -6.91 -34.14 -9.03
CA ASP A 222 -8.02 -33.51 -9.73
C ASP A 222 -9.31 -33.47 -8.91
N SER A 223 -9.60 -34.55 -8.18
CA SER A 223 -10.73 -34.59 -7.25
C SER A 223 -10.53 -33.62 -6.09
N LEU A 224 -9.34 -33.59 -5.48
CA LEU A 224 -9.03 -32.67 -4.38
C LEU A 224 -9.11 -31.22 -4.83
N LYS A 225 -8.61 -30.90 -6.04
CA LYS A 225 -8.73 -29.57 -6.63
C LYS A 225 -10.18 -29.11 -6.66
N LYS A 226 -11.11 -29.95 -7.15
CA LYS A 226 -12.54 -29.62 -7.22
C LYS A 226 -13.15 -29.39 -5.85
N GLU A 227 -12.81 -30.23 -4.87
CA GLU A 227 -13.29 -30.10 -3.49
C GLU A 227 -12.81 -28.81 -2.83
N LEU A 228 -11.54 -28.45 -3.05
CA LEU A 228 -10.96 -27.20 -2.54
C LEU A 228 -11.56 -25.98 -3.23
N GLU A 229 -11.70 -25.98 -4.56
CA GLU A 229 -12.32 -24.88 -5.31
C GLU A 229 -13.81 -24.67 -4.98
N ALA A 230 -14.48 -25.69 -4.44
CA ALA A 230 -15.84 -25.56 -3.92
C ALA A 230 -15.90 -24.77 -2.60
N GLN A 231 -14.79 -24.71 -1.85
CA GLN A 231 -14.72 -24.01 -0.56
C GLN A 231 -14.62 -22.49 -0.74
N ASP A 232 -15.13 -21.77 0.26
CA ASP A 232 -15.10 -20.32 0.32
C ASP A 232 -13.88 -19.79 1.09
N TYR A 233 -13.40 -18.62 0.66
CA TYR A 233 -12.42 -17.81 1.37
C TYR A 233 -12.76 -16.33 1.20
N VAL A 234 -13.28 -15.73 2.27
CA VAL A 234 -13.64 -14.30 2.43
C VAL A 234 -14.50 -13.77 1.28
N ASP A 235 -13.88 -13.32 0.19
CA ASP A 235 -14.51 -12.61 -0.93
C ASP A 235 -14.75 -13.50 -2.16
N GLY A 236 -14.53 -14.81 -2.06
CA GLY A 236 -14.77 -15.73 -3.17
C GLY A 236 -14.36 -17.17 -2.91
N LYS A 237 -14.14 -17.93 -3.98
CA LYS A 237 -13.71 -19.33 -3.91
C LYS A 237 -12.20 -19.48 -3.69
N VAL A 238 -11.80 -20.61 -3.12
CA VAL A 238 -10.37 -20.94 -2.99
C VAL A 238 -9.73 -21.10 -4.37
N ARG A 239 -8.67 -20.34 -4.62
CA ARG A 239 -7.91 -20.37 -5.89
C ARG A 239 -6.84 -21.45 -5.84
N VAL A 240 -7.08 -22.56 -6.51
CA VAL A 240 -6.15 -23.72 -6.56
C VAL A 240 -5.31 -23.68 -7.85
N MET A 241 -4.08 -24.16 -7.76
CA MET A 241 -3.21 -24.47 -8.90
C MET A 241 -2.73 -25.92 -8.79
N VAL A 242 -2.56 -26.59 -9.92
CA VAL A 242 -1.84 -27.87 -10.00
C VAL A 242 -0.55 -27.60 -10.77
N ASP A 243 0.57 -28.14 -10.29
CA ASP A 243 1.86 -28.09 -10.98
C ASP A 243 2.39 -29.50 -11.24
N ASP A 244 1.93 -30.06 -12.35
CA ASP A 244 2.25 -31.39 -12.87
C ASP A 244 3.39 -31.38 -13.90
N ARG A 245 4.10 -30.25 -14.05
CA ARG A 245 5.26 -30.16 -14.95
C ARG A 245 6.26 -31.26 -14.66
N ASP A 246 6.82 -31.82 -15.72
CA ASP A 246 7.83 -32.89 -15.69
C ASP A 246 9.23 -32.34 -15.38
N ILE A 247 9.36 -31.78 -14.17
CA ILE A 247 10.61 -31.29 -13.60
C ILE A 247 10.75 -31.80 -12.15
N ARG A 248 11.98 -31.73 -11.61
CA ARG A 248 12.28 -32.27 -10.27
C ARG A 248 11.35 -31.65 -9.21
N GLY A 249 10.79 -32.48 -8.33
CA GLY A 249 9.82 -32.03 -7.31
C GLY A 249 10.34 -30.91 -6.41
N GLY A 250 11.62 -30.96 -6.01
CA GLY A 250 12.26 -29.89 -5.25
C GLY A 250 12.32 -28.56 -6.00
N GLU A 251 12.51 -28.59 -7.32
CA GLU A 251 12.52 -27.40 -8.18
C GLU A 251 11.12 -26.77 -8.29
N LYS A 252 10.08 -27.60 -8.46
CA LYS A 252 8.67 -27.14 -8.41
C LYS A 252 8.36 -26.47 -7.08
N ASN A 253 8.73 -27.12 -5.98
CA ASN A 253 8.44 -26.62 -4.65
C ASN A 253 9.12 -25.27 -4.38
N TRP A 254 10.39 -25.13 -4.80
CA TRP A 254 11.15 -23.91 -4.65
C TRP A 254 10.64 -22.77 -5.54
N TYR A 255 10.18 -23.07 -6.75
CA TYR A 255 9.52 -22.11 -7.64
C TYR A 255 8.31 -21.44 -6.95
N HIS A 256 7.50 -22.23 -6.23
CA HIS A 256 6.33 -21.70 -5.51
C HIS A 256 6.66 -21.02 -4.18
N ILE A 257 7.76 -21.40 -3.50
CA ILE A 257 8.32 -20.60 -2.39
C ILE A 257 8.63 -19.19 -2.84
N LYS A 258 9.41 -19.06 -3.91
CA LYS A 258 9.89 -17.76 -4.41
C LYS A 258 8.74 -16.84 -4.81
N ARG A 259 7.64 -17.43 -5.29
CA ARG A 259 6.43 -16.73 -5.71
C ARG A 259 5.41 -16.51 -4.60
N GLY A 260 5.65 -17.04 -3.40
CA GLY A 260 4.84 -16.76 -2.22
C GLY A 260 3.45 -17.37 -2.23
N VAL A 261 3.26 -18.53 -2.85
CA VAL A 261 1.98 -19.25 -2.76
C VAL A 261 1.73 -19.64 -1.29
N PRO A 262 0.63 -19.20 -0.64
CA PRO A 262 0.45 -19.34 0.80
C PRO A 262 0.54 -20.79 1.30
N LEU A 263 -0.06 -21.72 0.56
CA LEU A 263 -0.08 -23.14 0.88
C LEU A 263 0.45 -23.99 -0.28
N ARG A 264 1.14 -25.07 0.04
CA ARG A 264 1.61 -26.06 -0.93
C ARG A 264 1.31 -27.45 -0.41
N ALA A 265 0.68 -28.29 -1.21
CA ALA A 265 0.35 -29.67 -0.85
C ALA A 265 1.12 -30.63 -1.75
N GLU A 266 2.06 -31.36 -1.17
CA GLU A 266 2.76 -32.47 -1.83
C GLU A 266 1.90 -33.73 -1.71
N ILE A 267 1.72 -34.43 -2.83
CA ILE A 267 0.77 -35.55 -2.94
C ILE A 267 1.43 -36.68 -3.72
N GLY A 268 1.81 -37.77 -3.03
CA GLY A 268 2.29 -38.99 -3.66
C GLY A 268 1.53 -40.24 -3.20
N PRO A 269 1.91 -41.44 -3.70
CA PRO A 269 1.23 -42.69 -3.38
C PRO A 269 1.10 -42.99 -1.88
N LYS A 270 2.10 -42.60 -1.09
CA LYS A 270 2.10 -42.78 0.37
C LYS A 270 1.06 -41.92 1.09
N ASP A 271 0.81 -40.72 0.57
CA ASP A 271 -0.18 -39.79 1.14
C ASP A 271 -1.59 -40.24 0.76
N ILE A 272 -1.77 -40.70 -0.49
CA ILE A 272 -3.04 -41.26 -0.99
C ILE A 272 -3.44 -42.51 -0.20
N ALA A 273 -2.50 -43.39 0.11
CA ALA A 273 -2.76 -44.58 0.94
C ALA A 273 -3.29 -44.25 2.34
N LYS A 274 -3.06 -43.03 2.83
CA LYS A 274 -3.56 -42.50 4.11
C LYS A 274 -4.72 -41.51 3.94
N ASN A 275 -5.20 -41.30 2.71
CA ASN A 275 -6.16 -40.25 2.36
C ASN A 275 -5.74 -38.86 2.89
N ALA A 276 -4.46 -38.53 2.77
CA ALA A 276 -3.85 -37.33 3.32
C ALA A 276 -3.09 -36.53 2.25
N VAL A 277 -2.57 -35.37 2.65
CA VAL A 277 -1.57 -34.59 1.88
C VAL A 277 -0.46 -34.13 2.81
N PHE A 278 0.73 -33.84 2.26
CA PHE A 278 1.80 -33.20 3.01
C PHE A 278 1.76 -31.69 2.76
N LEU A 279 1.16 -30.95 3.69
CA LEU A 279 0.87 -29.53 3.57
C LEU A 279 2.00 -28.68 4.16
N ALA A 280 2.42 -27.66 3.42
CA ALA A 280 3.42 -26.68 3.82
C ALA A 280 2.86 -25.26 3.80
N ARG A 281 3.14 -24.48 4.86
CA ARG A 281 2.85 -23.05 4.96
C ARG A 281 4.01 -22.20 4.43
N ARG A 282 3.71 -21.11 3.73
CA ARG A 282 4.74 -20.18 3.23
C ARG A 282 5.23 -19.19 4.29
N ASP A 283 4.35 -18.72 5.16
CA ASP A 283 4.62 -17.69 6.16
C ASP A 283 5.47 -18.18 7.35
N THR A 284 5.33 -19.45 7.73
CA THR A 284 6.08 -20.07 8.84
C THR A 284 7.10 -21.12 8.41
N GLY A 285 6.97 -21.68 7.20
CA GLY A 285 7.75 -22.82 6.74
C GLY A 285 7.33 -24.17 7.35
N GLU A 286 6.32 -24.20 8.23
CA GLU A 286 5.79 -25.43 8.85
C GLU A 286 5.30 -26.42 7.80
N LYS A 287 5.62 -27.71 8.00
CA LYS A 287 5.17 -28.82 7.15
C LYS A 287 4.59 -29.94 7.98
N LYS A 288 3.43 -30.48 7.59
CA LYS A 288 2.82 -31.64 8.25
C LYS A 288 1.89 -32.41 7.34
N GLY A 289 1.68 -33.69 7.67
CA GLY A 289 0.60 -34.48 7.08
C GLY A 289 -0.76 -33.98 7.57
N VAL A 290 -1.71 -33.80 6.66
CA VAL A 290 -3.08 -33.36 6.96
C VAL A 290 -4.05 -34.30 6.24
N ASP A 291 -5.08 -34.76 6.94
CA ASP A 291 -6.14 -35.56 6.32
C ASP A 291 -6.85 -34.74 5.22
N ARG A 292 -7.27 -35.40 4.15
CA ARG A 292 -7.93 -34.75 3.01
C ARG A 292 -9.22 -34.04 3.43
N ALA A 293 -10.09 -34.73 4.17
CA ALA A 293 -11.37 -34.17 4.59
C ALA A 293 -11.15 -33.00 5.57
N GLU A 294 -10.17 -33.12 6.47
CA GLU A 294 -9.74 -32.02 7.34
C GLU A 294 -9.27 -30.82 6.53
N LEU A 295 -8.38 -31.02 5.54
CA LEU A 295 -7.88 -29.93 4.70
C LEU A 295 -9.02 -29.23 3.96
N VAL A 296 -9.91 -29.99 3.32
CA VAL A 296 -11.06 -29.42 2.60
C VAL A 296 -11.95 -28.62 3.54
N ALA A 297 -12.27 -29.15 4.73
CA ALA A 297 -13.12 -28.45 5.69
C ALA A 297 -12.45 -27.19 6.29
N THR A 298 -11.12 -27.16 6.39
CA THR A 298 -10.38 -26.11 7.12
C THR A 298 -9.60 -25.14 6.23
N ILE A 299 -9.61 -25.30 4.91
CA ILE A 299 -8.78 -24.48 4.00
C ILE A 299 -9.04 -22.97 4.14
N GLY A 300 -10.32 -22.57 4.25
CA GLY A 300 -10.69 -21.17 4.42
C GLY A 300 -10.16 -20.58 5.74
N GLN A 301 -10.27 -21.34 6.83
CA GLN A 301 -9.72 -20.96 8.13
C GLN A 301 -8.19 -20.85 8.09
N ARG A 302 -7.50 -21.82 7.48
CA ARG A 302 -6.03 -21.81 7.36
C ARG A 302 -5.52 -20.59 6.60
N LEU A 303 -6.22 -20.20 5.52
CA LEU A 303 -5.88 -18.98 4.78
C LEU A 303 -6.13 -17.73 5.62
N LYS A 304 -7.21 -17.70 6.41
CA LYS A 304 -7.47 -16.59 7.34
C LYS A 304 -6.38 -16.49 8.41
N GLU A 305 -5.96 -17.61 8.99
CA GLU A 305 -4.88 -17.65 9.98
C GLU A 305 -3.54 -17.14 9.42
N ILE A 306 -3.25 -17.38 8.13
CA ILE A 306 -2.09 -16.81 7.45
C ILE A 306 -2.26 -15.29 7.30
N GLN A 307 -3.43 -14.81 6.83
CA GLN A 307 -3.71 -13.37 6.69
C GLN A 307 -3.55 -12.63 8.02
N ASP A 308 -4.20 -13.13 9.07
CA ASP A 308 -4.16 -12.56 10.42
C ASP A 308 -2.73 -12.62 11.00
N GLY A 309 -2.02 -13.73 10.80
CA GLY A 309 -0.65 -13.92 11.27
C GLY A 309 0.34 -12.95 10.63
N LEU A 310 0.20 -12.69 9.33
CA LEU A 310 1.02 -11.69 8.62
C LEU A 310 0.75 -10.28 9.16
N PHE A 311 -0.52 -9.92 9.37
CA PHE A 311 -0.88 -8.62 9.95
C PHE A 311 -0.32 -8.47 11.36
N ALA A 312 -0.52 -9.46 12.23
CA ALA A 312 -0.03 -9.45 13.61
C ALA A 312 1.50 -9.33 13.68
N LYS A 313 2.23 -10.04 12.80
CA LYS A 313 3.70 -9.96 12.70
C LYS A 313 4.15 -8.56 12.30
N ALA A 314 3.52 -7.98 11.27
CA ALA A 314 3.86 -6.63 10.81
C ALA A 314 3.49 -5.56 11.85
N LEU A 315 2.36 -5.72 12.55
CA LEU A 315 1.91 -4.82 13.62
C LEU A 315 2.90 -4.84 14.78
N LYS A 316 3.28 -6.04 15.24
CA LYS A 316 4.27 -6.21 16.29
C LYS A 316 5.61 -5.57 15.91
N LEU A 317 6.07 -5.73 14.67
CA LEU A 317 7.29 -5.07 14.19
C LEU A 317 7.17 -3.55 14.31
N ARG A 318 6.04 -2.95 13.90
CA ARG A 318 5.82 -1.51 14.03
C ARG A 318 5.81 -1.07 15.48
N GLU A 319 5.12 -1.78 16.36
CA GLU A 319 5.02 -1.48 17.80
C GLU A 319 6.38 -1.58 18.51
N ASP A 320 7.11 -2.68 18.30
CA ASP A 320 8.45 -2.90 18.86
C ASP A 320 9.47 -1.84 18.41
N ASN A 321 9.20 -1.18 17.26
CA ASN A 321 10.05 -0.13 16.68
C ASN A 321 9.37 1.24 16.67
N THR A 322 8.41 1.48 17.56
CA THR A 322 7.81 2.80 17.82
C THR A 322 8.12 3.23 19.26
N ARG A 323 8.54 4.48 19.47
CA ARG A 323 8.82 5.01 20.81
C ARG A 323 8.21 6.38 21.02
N THR A 324 7.75 6.65 22.22
CA THR A 324 7.48 8.02 22.68
C THR A 324 8.78 8.65 23.16
N ILE A 325 9.11 9.84 22.67
CA ILE A 325 10.38 10.53 22.97
C ILE A 325 10.09 11.98 23.36
N ASP A 326 10.63 12.39 24.52
CA ASP A 326 10.42 13.72 25.11
C ASP A 326 11.69 14.57 25.21
N LYS A 327 12.84 14.03 24.78
CA LYS A 327 14.14 14.70 24.83
C LYS A 327 14.82 14.67 23.47
N LEU A 328 15.49 15.77 23.13
CA LEU A 328 16.21 15.90 21.87
C LEU A 328 17.33 14.86 21.72
N ASP A 329 18.14 14.66 22.75
CA ASP A 329 19.27 13.71 22.69
C ASP A 329 18.82 12.27 22.41
N ASP A 330 17.71 11.85 23.03
CA ASP A 330 17.11 10.53 22.81
C ASP A 330 16.57 10.39 21.38
N PHE A 331 16.00 11.48 20.82
CA PHE A 331 15.54 11.52 19.43
C PHE A 331 16.71 11.39 18.45
N LEU A 332 17.79 12.13 18.69
CA LEU A 332 19.00 12.06 17.86
C LEU A 332 19.64 10.67 17.93
N ALA A 333 19.77 10.12 19.14
CA ALA A 333 20.30 8.77 19.36
C ALA A 333 19.46 7.71 18.65
N TRP A 334 18.13 7.83 18.67
CA TRP A 334 17.22 6.89 18.02
C TRP A 334 17.44 6.80 16.50
N PHE A 335 17.71 7.93 15.84
CA PHE A 335 17.90 8.02 14.40
C PHE A 335 19.36 8.01 13.93
N THR A 336 20.32 7.76 14.83
CA THR A 336 21.75 7.72 14.48
C THR A 336 22.26 6.28 14.54
N PRO A 337 22.85 5.74 13.46
CA PRO A 337 23.42 4.40 13.47
C PRO A 337 24.66 4.34 14.37
N LYS A 338 24.99 3.16 14.89
CA LYS A 338 26.24 2.96 15.66
C LYS A 338 27.49 3.03 14.78
N SER A 339 27.38 2.68 13.50
CA SER A 339 28.45 2.76 12.51
C SER A 339 27.99 3.52 11.27
N GLU A 340 28.70 4.58 10.88
CA GLU A 340 28.38 5.34 9.67
C GLU A 340 28.76 4.60 8.38
N ASP A 341 29.85 3.83 8.40
CA ASP A 341 30.36 3.10 7.23
C ASP A 341 29.50 1.87 6.88
N LYS A 342 28.90 1.24 7.89
CA LYS A 342 28.02 0.07 7.76
C LYS A 342 26.80 0.23 8.66
N PRO A 343 25.87 1.13 8.29
CA PRO A 343 24.73 1.43 9.14
C PRO A 343 23.83 0.20 9.27
N GLU A 344 23.62 -0.24 10.50
CA GLU A 344 22.62 -1.23 10.83
C GLU A 344 21.19 -0.66 10.61
N ILE A 345 20.18 -1.53 10.60
CA ILE A 345 18.79 -1.07 10.68
C ILE A 345 18.59 -0.41 12.06
N HIS A 346 18.27 0.89 12.05
CA HIS A 346 18.11 1.73 13.24
C HIS A 346 16.91 2.66 13.08
N GLY A 347 16.52 3.32 14.17
CA GLY A 347 15.31 4.12 14.23
C GLY A 347 14.05 3.29 14.10
N GLY A 348 13.03 3.92 13.55
CA GLY A 348 11.65 3.47 13.52
C GLY A 348 10.74 4.69 13.61
N PHE A 349 9.59 4.54 14.25
CA PHE A 349 8.72 5.68 14.53
C PHE A 349 9.04 6.29 15.89
N ALA A 350 8.99 7.62 15.94
CA ALA A 350 9.11 8.37 17.18
C ALA A 350 7.89 9.28 17.35
N ASN A 351 7.17 9.15 18.46
CA ASN A 351 6.03 9.98 18.83
C ASN A 351 6.53 11.12 19.72
N CYS A 352 6.64 12.31 19.15
CA CYS A 352 7.24 13.47 19.82
C CYS A 352 6.29 14.66 19.80
N HIS A 353 6.33 15.46 20.87
CA HIS A 353 5.81 16.81 20.81
C HIS A 353 6.62 17.65 19.83
N PHE A 354 5.91 18.49 19.09
CA PHE A 354 6.51 19.28 18.02
C PHE A 354 5.88 20.67 17.91
N THR A 355 6.60 21.55 17.24
CA THR A 355 6.11 22.79 16.65
C THR A 355 6.57 22.81 15.19
N GLU A 356 5.88 23.55 14.34
CA GLU A 356 6.30 23.78 12.96
C GLU A 356 7.21 25.02 12.87
N GLY A 357 8.15 25.02 11.92
CA GLY A 357 8.98 26.18 11.63
C GLY A 357 10.38 25.83 11.12
N PRO A 358 11.10 26.81 10.54
CA PRO A 358 12.38 26.58 9.86
C PRO A 358 13.44 25.92 10.75
N GLU A 359 13.47 26.26 12.04
CA GLU A 359 14.41 25.69 13.01
C GLU A 359 14.24 24.16 13.18
N VAL A 360 13.00 23.68 13.12
CA VAL A 360 12.69 22.24 13.19
C VAL A 360 12.99 21.57 11.87
N ASP A 361 12.60 22.19 10.75
CA ASP A 361 12.79 21.66 9.41
C ASP A 361 14.28 21.46 9.06
N GLU A 362 15.13 22.43 9.40
CA GLU A 362 16.58 22.35 9.19
C GLU A 362 17.22 21.19 9.97
N LEU A 363 16.83 21.02 11.24
CA LEU A 363 17.31 19.94 12.07
C LEU A 363 16.86 18.57 11.54
N LEU A 364 15.58 18.42 11.22
CA LEU A 364 15.02 17.20 10.66
C LEU A 364 15.71 16.81 9.35
N LYS A 365 15.95 17.80 8.46
CA LYS A 365 16.68 17.62 7.21
C LYS A 365 18.11 17.12 7.44
N LYS A 366 18.83 17.68 8.43
CA LYS A 366 20.19 17.24 8.79
C LYS A 366 20.24 15.76 9.19
N HIS A 367 19.21 15.28 9.89
CA HIS A 367 19.13 13.88 10.35
C HIS A 367 18.39 12.94 9.38
N LYS A 368 17.93 13.45 8.23
CA LYS A 368 17.14 12.71 7.22
C LYS A 368 15.87 12.10 7.83
N VAL A 369 15.27 12.81 8.78
CA VAL A 369 14.01 12.44 9.43
C VAL A 369 12.95 13.43 8.96
N THR A 370 11.70 13.00 8.89
CA THR A 370 10.56 13.86 8.53
C THR A 370 9.42 13.62 9.50
N ILE A 371 8.55 14.62 9.67
CA ILE A 371 7.26 14.41 10.29
C ILE A 371 6.40 13.61 9.31
N ARG A 372 5.96 12.42 9.72
CA ARG A 372 5.19 11.53 8.86
C ARG A 372 3.72 11.91 8.87
N CYS A 373 3.13 12.01 10.04
CA CYS A 373 1.77 12.50 10.21
C CYS A 373 1.50 12.83 11.69
N ILE A 374 0.43 13.55 11.93
CA ILE A 374 -0.20 13.77 13.23
C ILE A 374 -1.33 12.75 13.32
N PRO A 375 -1.22 11.69 14.14
CA PRO A 375 -2.20 10.62 14.17
C PRO A 375 -3.59 11.12 14.56
N LEU A 376 -4.63 10.61 13.90
CA LEU A 376 -6.02 11.03 14.16
C LEU A 376 -6.57 10.51 15.48
N ASP A 377 -6.14 9.30 15.88
CA ASP A 377 -6.67 8.60 17.04
C ASP A 377 -5.86 8.90 18.32
N GLN A 378 -5.14 10.03 18.38
CA GLN A 378 -4.39 10.46 19.56
C GLN A 378 -5.15 11.54 20.34
N PRO A 379 -5.26 11.41 21.68
CA PRO A 379 -5.81 12.47 22.50
C PRO A 379 -4.90 13.71 22.46
N ALA A 380 -5.49 14.88 22.66
CA ALA A 380 -4.72 16.08 22.92
C ALA A 380 -3.87 15.86 24.20
N GLU A 381 -2.60 16.22 24.11
CA GLU A 381 -1.62 16.06 25.18
C GLU A 381 -0.81 17.34 25.25
N GLU A 382 -0.81 18.01 26.41
CA GLU A 382 0.06 19.16 26.61
C GLU A 382 1.49 18.71 26.88
N GLY A 383 2.43 19.32 26.18
CA GLY A 383 3.84 19.07 26.36
C GLY A 383 4.69 20.19 25.76
N LYS A 384 5.96 19.90 25.54
CA LYS A 384 6.91 20.85 24.96
C LYS A 384 7.55 20.22 23.74
N CYS A 385 7.64 20.99 22.66
CA CYS A 385 8.36 20.59 21.47
C CYS A 385 9.79 20.22 21.81
N ILE A 386 10.21 19.01 21.43
CA ILE A 386 11.54 18.49 21.78
C ILE A 386 12.68 19.28 21.11
N PHE A 387 12.36 20.06 20.08
CA PHE A 387 13.33 20.84 19.30
C PHE A 387 13.46 22.28 19.79
N THR A 388 12.36 22.89 20.24
CA THR A 388 12.27 24.34 20.48
C THR A 388 11.94 24.68 21.94
N GLY A 389 11.47 23.71 22.72
CA GLY A 389 10.97 23.90 24.09
C GLY A 389 9.62 24.64 24.18
N LYS A 390 9.07 25.10 23.05
CA LYS A 390 7.77 25.80 22.99
C LYS A 390 6.62 24.84 23.33
N PRO A 391 5.48 25.35 23.85
CA PRO A 391 4.30 24.54 24.12
C PRO A 391 3.82 23.78 22.87
N SER A 392 3.36 22.56 23.08
CA SER A 392 2.79 21.67 22.07
C SER A 392 1.56 20.98 22.65
N VAL A 393 0.51 20.82 21.85
CA VAL A 393 -0.80 20.28 22.30
C VAL A 393 -1.09 18.88 21.76
N ARG A 394 -0.17 18.34 20.96
CA ARG A 394 -0.27 17.01 20.34
C ARG A 394 1.10 16.49 19.95
N ARG A 395 1.20 15.18 19.74
CA ARG A 395 2.40 14.53 19.21
C ARG A 395 2.24 14.27 17.72
N ALA A 396 3.37 14.20 17.03
CA ALA A 396 3.44 13.71 15.66
C ALA A 396 4.34 12.48 15.60
N VAL A 397 4.11 11.65 14.58
CA VAL A 397 4.97 10.52 14.23
C VAL A 397 6.11 11.05 13.38
N PHE A 398 7.34 10.79 13.81
CA PHE A 398 8.56 11.07 13.06
C PHE A 398 9.16 9.77 12.54
N GLY A 399 9.84 9.83 11.41
CA GLY A 399 10.55 8.67 10.86
C GLY A 399 11.47 9.03 9.69
N LYS A 400 12.44 8.15 9.44
CA LYS A 400 13.17 8.14 8.17
C LYS A 400 12.24 7.58 7.10
N ALA A 401 12.20 8.19 5.93
CA ALA A 401 11.27 7.84 4.87
C ALA A 401 11.96 7.45 3.56
N TYR A 402 11.20 6.82 2.67
CA TYR A 402 11.63 6.39 1.33
C TYR A 402 11.61 7.50 0.29
#